data_AF-A0A973ECN8-F1
#
_entry.id   AF-A0A973ECN8-F1
#
_cell.length_a   1.000
_cell.length_b   1.000
_cell.length_c   1.000
_cell.angle_alpha   90.00
_cell.angle_beta   90.00
_cell.angle_gamma   90.00
#
_symmetry.space_group_name_H-M   'P 1'
#
loop_
_entity.id
_entity.type
_entity.pdbx_description
1 polymer ?
#
loop_
_entity_poly.entity_id
_entity_poly.type
_entity_poly.pdbx_seq_one_letter_code
_entity_poly.pdbx_strand_id
1 'polypeptide(L)'
;ADSGVRSGLDVVRMLALGAKGVLLGRAYAYALAADGERGVAHLLELIAADMRVTMTLIGARSPADISADHLETVAKALESEQRPAVASPEAARF
;
A
#
# COMPACT_ATOMS: atom_id res chain seq x y z
N ALA A 1 -8.52 10.18 3.03
CA ALA A 1 -8.98 9.03 3.84
C ALA A 1 -8.21 9.01 5.16
N ASP A 2 -8.79 8.47 6.23
CA ASP A 2 -8.21 8.51 7.59
C ASP A 2 -8.56 7.26 8.43
N SER A 3 -8.31 6.06 7.91
CA SER A 3 -8.55 4.81 8.66
C SER A 3 -7.32 4.35 9.45
N GLY A 4 -6.98 5.06 10.52
CA GLY A 4 -6.00 4.58 11.51
C GLY A 4 -4.60 4.29 10.95
N VAL A 5 -4.15 5.08 9.98
CA VAL A 5 -2.86 4.99 9.27
C VAL A 5 -1.69 5.07 10.24
N ARG A 6 -0.76 4.11 10.13
CA ARG A 6 0.41 3.99 11.03
C ARG A 6 1.73 3.81 10.30
N SER A 7 1.69 3.54 9.00
CA SER A 7 2.88 3.27 8.17
C SER A 7 2.76 3.89 6.78
N GLY A 8 3.88 3.97 6.06
CA GLY A 8 3.86 4.39 4.65
C GLY A 8 3.14 3.40 3.73
N LEU A 9 3.12 2.09 4.08
CA LEU A 9 2.36 1.07 3.35
C LEU A 9 0.85 1.34 3.41
N ASP A 10 0.33 1.76 4.57
CA ASP A 10 -1.09 2.12 4.72
C ASP A 10 -1.46 3.30 3.81
N VAL A 11 -0.56 4.30 3.70
CA VAL A 11 -0.74 5.44 2.80
C VAL A 11 -0.81 4.96 1.35
N VAL A 12 0.17 4.16 0.90
CA VAL A 12 0.22 3.63 -0.46
C VAL A 12 -1.02 2.79 -0.78
N ARG A 13 -1.48 1.93 0.15
CA ARG A 13 -2.72 1.16 0.00
C ARG A 13 -3.92 2.08 -0.20
N MET A 14 -4.05 3.14 0.59
CA MET A 14 -5.18 4.08 0.46
C MET A 14 -5.14 4.84 -0.87
N LEU A 15 -3.96 5.25 -1.32
CA LEU A 15 -3.78 5.87 -2.64
C LEU A 15 -4.19 4.90 -3.76
N ALA A 16 -3.78 3.62 -3.68
CA ALA A 16 -4.17 2.58 -4.63
C ALA A 16 -5.67 2.32 -4.67
N LEU A 17 -6.37 2.51 -3.54
CA LEU A 17 -7.83 2.47 -3.45
C LEU A 17 -8.52 3.75 -3.97
N GLY A 18 -7.76 4.72 -4.49
CA GLY A 18 -8.27 5.95 -5.11
C GLY A 18 -8.31 7.17 -4.19
N ALA A 19 -7.72 7.12 -2.99
CA ALA A 19 -7.61 8.31 -2.17
C ALA A 19 -6.68 9.34 -2.83
N LYS A 20 -7.07 10.62 -2.84
CA LYS A 20 -6.21 11.73 -3.30
C LYS A 20 -5.16 12.15 -2.26
N GLY A 21 -5.33 11.69 -1.03
CA GLY A 21 -4.52 12.07 0.12
C GLY A 21 -4.99 11.37 1.39
N VAL A 22 -4.10 11.31 2.37
CA VAL A 22 -4.26 10.54 3.60
C VAL A 22 -3.92 11.42 4.80
N LEU A 23 -4.77 11.41 5.82
CA LEU A 23 -4.60 12.23 7.03
C LEU A 23 -4.05 11.38 8.17
N LEU A 24 -3.10 11.95 8.93
CA LEU A 24 -2.54 11.35 10.14
C LEU A 24 -3.19 11.98 11.38
N GLY A 25 -4.08 11.23 12.03
CA GLY A 25 -4.75 11.67 13.25
C GLY A 25 -3.94 11.32 14.51
N ARG A 26 -4.26 10.17 15.12
CA ARG A 26 -3.62 9.72 16.38
C ARG A 26 -2.10 9.65 16.31
N ALA A 27 -1.54 9.17 15.20
CA ALA A 27 -0.09 9.10 15.04
C ALA A 27 0.58 10.47 15.18
N TYR A 28 0.00 11.50 14.53
CA TYR A 28 0.46 12.88 14.66
C TYR A 28 0.34 13.38 16.10
N ALA A 29 -0.83 13.19 16.73
CA ALA A 29 -1.07 13.66 18.09
C ALA A 29 -0.11 13.02 19.11
N TYR A 30 0.19 11.72 18.96
CA TYR A 30 1.14 11.02 19.82
C TYR A 30 2.58 11.46 19.59
N ALA A 31 2.99 11.66 18.33
CA ALA A 31 4.32 12.17 18.02
C ALA A 31 4.52 13.59 18.59
N LEU A 32 3.51 14.45 18.46
CA LEU A 32 3.50 15.79 19.03
C LEU A 32 3.59 15.76 20.56
N ALA A 33 2.84 14.87 21.22
CA ALA A 33 2.89 14.74 22.67
C ALA A 33 4.24 14.17 23.17
N ALA A 34 4.91 13.35 22.37
CA ALA A 34 6.15 12.67 22.75
C ALA A 34 7.41 13.57 22.64
N ASP A 35 7.57 14.30 21.54
CA ASP A 35 8.77 15.15 21.31
C ASP A 35 8.43 16.45 20.54
N GLY A 36 7.21 16.95 20.70
CA GLY A 36 6.77 18.19 20.08
C GLY A 36 6.92 18.17 18.55
N GLU A 37 7.38 19.29 18.00
CA GLU A 37 7.63 19.46 16.56
C GLU A 37 8.63 18.44 16.02
N ARG A 38 9.69 18.13 16.78
CA ARG A 38 10.70 17.14 16.38
C ARG A 38 10.11 15.75 16.22
N GLY A 39 9.23 15.37 17.15
CA GLY A 39 8.51 14.10 17.09
C GLY A 39 7.63 14.01 15.83
N VAL A 40 6.91 15.08 15.51
CA VAL A 40 6.10 15.17 14.28
C VAL A 40 6.97 15.10 13.03
N ALA A 41 8.08 15.84 12.98
CA ALA A 41 9.01 15.82 11.85
C ALA A 41 9.54 14.39 11.62
N HIS A 42 9.97 13.73 12.69
CA HIS A 42 10.45 12.35 12.62
C HIS A 42 9.37 11.36 12.15
N LEU A 43 8.13 11.50 12.62
CA LEU A 43 7.00 10.69 12.13
C LEU A 43 6.80 10.84 10.63
N LEU A 44 6.80 12.08 10.13
CA LEU A 44 6.61 12.36 8.70
C LEU A 44 7.76 11.78 7.86
N GLU A 45 9.00 11.86 8.35
CA GLU A 45 10.16 11.25 7.70
C GLU A 45 10.04 9.72 7.61
N LEU A 46 9.62 9.06 8.70
CA LEU A 46 9.40 7.62 8.75
C LEU A 46 8.32 7.19 7.75
N ILE A 47 7.16 7.84 7.78
CA ILE A 47 6.07 7.56 6.82
C ILE A 47 6.57 7.74 5.38
N ALA A 48 7.29 8.82 5.10
CA ALA A 48 7.82 9.07 3.76
C ALA A 48 8.88 8.04 3.33
N ALA A 49 9.71 7.56 4.26
CA ALA A 49 10.69 6.50 4.00
C ALA A 49 10.01 5.17 3.67
N ASP A 50 9.02 4.76 4.48
CA ASP A 50 8.22 3.56 4.24
C ASP A 50 7.46 3.62 2.91
N MET A 51 6.92 4.80 2.55
CA MET A 51 6.28 5.02 1.25
C MET A 51 7.27 4.77 0.12
N ARG A 52 8.49 5.32 0.20
CA ARG A 52 9.54 5.10 -0.83
C ARG A 52 9.92 3.63 -0.96
N VAL A 53 10.09 2.92 0.16
CA VAL A 53 10.36 1.47 0.15
C VAL A 53 9.22 0.72 -0.52
N THR A 54 7.98 0.97 -0.09
CA THR A 54 6.79 0.31 -0.65
C THR A 54 6.66 0.56 -2.14
N MET A 55 6.79 1.83 -2.57
CA MET A 55 6.73 2.23 -3.97
C MET A 55 7.81 1.53 -4.81
N THR A 56 9.03 1.42 -4.28
CA THR A 56 10.12 0.70 -4.95
C THR A 56 9.77 -0.78 -5.15
N LEU A 57 9.20 -1.43 -4.13
CA LEU A 57 8.81 -2.84 -4.18
C LEU A 57 7.69 -3.11 -5.19
N ILE A 58 6.74 -2.18 -5.35
CA ILE A 58 5.62 -2.31 -6.29
C ILE A 58 5.92 -1.73 -7.68
N GLY A 59 7.13 -1.20 -7.92
CA GLY A 59 7.53 -0.61 -9.20
C GLY A 59 6.93 0.77 -9.51
N ALA A 60 6.39 1.48 -8.51
CA ALA A 60 5.86 2.83 -8.65
C ALA A 60 6.97 3.88 -8.47
N ARG A 61 7.15 4.79 -9.43
CA ARG A 61 8.20 5.83 -9.36
C ARG A 61 7.70 7.10 -8.69
N SER A 62 6.39 7.32 -8.73
CA SER A 62 5.71 8.46 -8.13
C SER A 62 4.37 8.02 -7.51
N PRO A 63 3.80 8.79 -6.58
CA PRO A 63 2.47 8.49 -6.04
C PRO A 63 1.37 8.42 -7.12
N ALA A 64 1.56 9.08 -8.26
CA ALA A 64 0.62 9.05 -9.38
C ALA A 64 0.64 7.73 -10.15
N ASP A 65 1.72 6.94 -10.04
CA ASP A 65 1.79 5.61 -10.64
C ASP A 65 1.03 4.56 -9.81
N ILE A 66 0.58 4.89 -8.60
CA ILE A 66 -0.10 3.96 -7.70
C ILE A 66 -1.55 3.78 -8.15
N SER A 67 -1.94 2.53 -8.39
CA SER A 67 -3.27 2.12 -8.84
C SER A 67 -3.76 0.85 -8.16
N ALA A 68 -5.03 0.48 -8.37
CA ALA A 68 -5.64 -0.74 -7.88
C ALA A 68 -5.01 -2.04 -8.42
N ASP A 69 -4.15 -1.96 -9.44
CA ASP A 69 -3.41 -3.11 -9.97
C ASP A 69 -2.31 -3.58 -9.02
N HIS A 70 -1.84 -2.70 -8.12
CA HIS A 70 -0.88 -3.04 -7.08
C HIS A 70 -1.53 -3.71 -5.85
N LEU A 71 -2.86 -3.92 -5.88
CA LEU A 71 -3.60 -4.51 -4.78
C LEU A 71 -4.03 -5.94 -5.12
N GLU A 72 -3.57 -6.86 -4.27
CA GLU A 72 -4.19 -8.17 -4.11
C GLU A 72 -5.33 -8.04 -3.09
N THR A 73 -6.56 -8.34 -3.52
CA THR A 73 -7.72 -8.32 -2.63
C THR A 73 -8.11 -9.75 -2.30
N VAL A 74 -8.77 -9.96 -1.16
CA VAL A 74 -9.25 -11.30 -0.78
C VAL A 74 -10.19 -11.86 -1.87
N ALA A 75 -11.01 -11.02 -2.49
CA ALA A 75 -11.87 -11.44 -3.61
C ALA A 75 -11.04 -11.94 -4.82
N LYS A 76 -10.03 -11.18 -5.25
CA LYS A 76 -9.13 -11.58 -6.35
C LYS A 76 -8.35 -12.86 -6.03
N ALA A 77 -7.89 -13.01 -4.79
CA ALA A 77 -7.17 -14.19 -4.34
C ALA A 77 -8.05 -15.44 -4.41
N LEU A 78 -9.28 -15.37 -3.91
CA LEU A 78 -10.24 -16.48 -3.96
C LEU A 78 -10.59 -16.87 -5.41
N GLU A 79 -10.82 -15.90 -6.29
CA GLU A 79 -11.05 -16.14 -7.72
C GLU A 79 -9.85 -16.81 -8.41
N SER A 80 -8.63 -16.45 -8.00
CA SER A 80 -7.40 -17.05 -8.52
C SER A 80 -7.19 -18.50 -8.07
N GLU A 81 -7.61 -18.83 -6.84
CA GLU A 81 -7.55 -20.19 -6.29
C GLU A 81 -8.60 -21.13 -6.90
N GLN A 82 -9.74 -20.59 -7.33
CA GLN A 82 -10.84 -21.36 -7.92
C GLN A 82 -10.73 -21.56 -9.43
N ARG A 83 -9.75 -20.93 -10.09
CA ARG A 83 -9.53 -21.11 -11.52
C ARG A 83 -8.91 -22.50 -11.75
N PRO A 84 -9.60 -23.45 -12.43
CA PRO A 84 -9.01 -24.75 -12.71
C PRO A 84 -7.74 -24.55 -13.53
N ALA A 85 -6.67 -25.28 -13.17
CA ALA A 85 -5.43 -25.28 -13.93
C ALA A 85 -5.76 -25.53 -15.41
N VAL A 86 -5.55 -24.53 -16.26
CA VAL A 86 -5.76 -24.65 -17.70
C VAL A 86 -4.94 -25.85 -18.16
N ALA A 87 -5.63 -26.90 -18.63
CA ALA A 87 -4.98 -28.02 -19.28
C ALA A 87 -4.25 -27.47 -20.52
N SER A 88 -2.92 -27.57 -20.52
CA SER A 88 -2.10 -27.20 -21.67
C SER A 88 -2.55 -27.98 -22.91
N PRO A 89 -2.65 -27.36 -24.11
CA PRO A 89 -2.97 -28.06 -25.36
C PRO A 89 -1.90 -29.04 -25.85
N GLU A 90 -0.82 -29.27 -25.09
CA GLU A 90 0.38 -29.98 -25.59
C GLU A 90 0.37 -31.51 -25.36
N ALA A 91 -0.61 -32.05 -24.64
CA ALA A 91 -0.64 -33.48 -24.28
C ALA A 91 -1.19 -34.44 -25.36
N ALA A 92 -1.34 -34.00 -26.62
CA ALA A 92 -1.89 -34.80 -27.72
C ALA A 92 -0.89 -35.10 -28.86
N ARG A 93 0.42 -35.11 -28.58
CA ARG A 93 1.48 -35.34 -29.59
C ARG A 93 2.49 -36.43 -29.27
N PHE A 94 2.12 -37.44 -28.49
CA PHE A 94 2.87 -38.70 -28.44
C PHE A 94 1.94 -39.88 -28.70
#